data_AF-A0A2M4B0A5-F1
#
_entry.id   AF-A0A2M4B0A5-F1
#
_cell.length_a   1.000
_cell.length_b   1.000
_cell.length_c   1.000
_cell.angle_alpha   90.00
_cell.angle_beta   90.00
_cell.angle_gamma   90.00
#
_symmetry.space_group_name_H-M   'P 1'
#
loop_
_entity.id
_entity.type
_entity.pdbx_description
1 polymer ?
#
loop_
_entity_poly.entity_id
_entity_poly.type
_entity_poly.pdbx_seq_one_letter_code
_entity_poly.pdbx_strand_id
1 'polypeptide(L)'
;GSPEKPLSDLGLISYRSYWKDVLLAYLCSRPGTTLSIKDISQEMAINSYDIVSTLQALGMMKYWKGKHIILKKQDVLEEYEERVKRRGKMPKIDQSCLKWTPFVPPAPSTPSS
;
A
#
# COMPACT_ATOMS: atom_id res chain seq x y z
N GLY A 1 -7.12 -4.65 1.65
CA GLY A 1 -7.41 -5.82 0.80
C GLY A 1 -6.20 -6.19 -0.03
N SER A 2 -6.19 -7.40 -0.60
CA SER A 2 -5.23 -7.86 -1.61
C SER A 2 -6.05 -8.30 -2.82
N PRO A 3 -5.59 -8.08 -4.07
CA PRO A 3 -6.33 -8.50 -5.26
C PRO A 3 -6.60 -10.01 -5.29
N GLU A 4 -7.73 -10.43 -5.86
CA GLU A 4 -8.01 -11.85 -6.11
C GLU A 4 -6.96 -12.45 -7.06
N LYS A 5 -6.56 -13.69 -6.78
CA LYS A 5 -5.51 -14.41 -7.51
C LYS A 5 -6.14 -15.49 -8.41
N PRO A 6 -5.56 -15.82 -9.58
CA PRO A 6 -4.30 -15.29 -10.11
C PRO A 6 -4.47 -13.92 -10.79
N LEU A 7 -3.47 -13.06 -10.60
CA LEU A 7 -3.35 -11.81 -11.37
C LEU A 7 -2.82 -12.12 -12.77
N SER A 8 -3.29 -11.38 -13.78
CA SER A 8 -2.63 -11.35 -15.10
C SER A 8 -1.24 -10.70 -15.01
N ASP A 9 -0.34 -10.99 -15.95
CA ASP A 9 1.02 -10.40 -15.97
C ASP A 9 0.98 -8.86 -15.94
N LEU A 10 0.09 -8.27 -16.73
CA LEU A 10 -0.14 -6.82 -16.74
C LEU A 10 -0.73 -6.33 -15.40
N GLY A 11 -1.65 -7.09 -14.81
CA GLY A 11 -2.21 -6.79 -13.50
C GLY A 11 -1.12 -6.77 -12.43
N LEU A 12 -0.24 -7.77 -12.42
CA LEU A 12 0.87 -7.85 -11.46
C LEU A 12 1.83 -6.68 -11.60
N ILE A 13 2.20 -6.30 -12.82
CA ILE A 13 3.05 -5.12 -13.08
C ILE A 13 2.36 -3.84 -12.58
N SER A 14 1.07 -3.69 -12.86
CA SER A 14 0.30 -2.50 -12.49
C SER A 14 0.15 -2.37 -10.98
N TYR A 15 -0.18 -3.46 -10.28
CA TYR A 15 -0.26 -3.48 -8.81
C TYR A 15 1.09 -3.22 -8.16
N ARG A 16 2.18 -3.82 -8.66
CA ARG A 16 3.53 -3.55 -8.16
C ARG A 16 3.92 -2.09 -8.33
N SER A 17 3.62 -1.49 -9.49
CA SER A 17 3.86 -0.07 -9.71
C SER A 17 3.02 0.80 -8.77
N TYR A 18 1.74 0.46 -8.59
CA TYR A 18 0.85 1.18 -7.68
C TYR A 18 1.34 1.12 -6.23
N TRP A 19 1.61 -0.08 -5.69
CA TRP A 19 2.11 -0.26 -4.34
C TRP A 19 3.44 0.44 -4.11
N LYS A 20 4.35 0.38 -5.09
CA LYS A 20 5.62 1.13 -5.04
C LYS A 20 5.36 2.63 -4.92
N ASP A 21 4.48 3.18 -5.75
CA ASP A 21 4.20 4.62 -5.77
C ASP A 21 3.57 5.08 -4.44
N VAL A 22 2.55 4.38 -3.95
CA VAL A 22 1.87 4.77 -2.70
C VAL A 22 2.77 4.58 -1.48
N LEU A 23 3.57 3.51 -1.42
CA LEU A 23 4.49 3.27 -0.30
C LEU A 23 5.60 4.31 -0.25
N LEU A 24 6.20 4.65 -1.39
CA LEU A 24 7.24 5.67 -1.44
C LEU A 24 6.68 7.05 -1.13
N ALA A 25 5.51 7.42 -1.67
CA ALA A 25 4.81 8.66 -1.30
C ALA A 25 4.59 8.76 0.21
N TYR A 26 4.10 7.67 0.81
CA TYR A 26 3.85 7.59 2.24
C TYR A 26 5.15 7.74 3.06
N LEU A 27 6.22 7.05 2.66
CA LEU A 27 7.54 7.14 3.31
C LEU A 27 8.17 8.54 3.20
N CYS A 28 7.96 9.25 2.09
CA CYS A 28 8.38 10.64 1.91
C CYS A 28 7.60 11.60 2.82
N SER A 29 6.29 11.40 2.97
CA SER A 29 5.43 12.30 3.77
C SER A 29 5.62 12.19 5.29
N ARG A 30 6.13 11.06 5.79
CA ARG A 30 6.32 10.84 7.24
C ARG A 30 7.76 11.10 7.66
N PRO A 31 8.06 12.17 8.41
CA PRO A 31 9.30 12.26 9.17
C PRO A 31 9.21 11.32 10.38
N GLY A 32 10.09 10.32 10.45
CA GLY A 32 10.06 9.33 11.53
C GLY A 32 11.01 8.16 11.29
N THR A 33 11.62 7.70 12.37
CA THR A 33 12.65 6.63 12.42
C THR A 33 12.07 5.24 12.65
N THR A 34 10.84 5.14 13.15
CA THR A 34 10.17 3.87 13.44
C THR A 34 8.85 3.78 12.70
N LEU A 35 8.67 2.73 11.92
CA LEU A 35 7.45 2.48 11.16
C LEU A 35 7.17 0.98 11.19
N SER A 36 5.98 0.60 11.64
CA SER A 36 5.54 -0.79 11.69
C SER A 36 4.76 -1.15 10.44
N ILE A 37 4.97 -2.36 9.93
CA ILE A 37 4.19 -2.90 8.79
C ILE A 37 2.70 -2.94 9.12
N LYS A 38 2.33 -3.19 10.38
CA LYS A 38 0.92 -3.19 10.81
C LYS A 38 0.28 -1.82 10.63
N ASP A 39 0.98 -0.75 11.01
CA ASP A 39 0.47 0.62 10.92
C ASP A 39 0.25 1.02 9.45
N ILE A 40 1.23 0.70 8.58
CA ILE A 40 1.12 0.92 7.13
C ILE A 40 -0.07 0.13 6.56
N SER A 41 -0.23 -1.13 6.97
CA SER A 41 -1.30 -2.00 6.49
C SER A 41 -2.68 -1.48 6.86
N GLN A 42 -2.84 -0.94 8.07
CA GLN A 42 -4.09 -0.33 8.53
C GLN A 42 -4.40 0.98 7.82
N GLU A 43 -3.40 1.86 7.68
CA GLU A 43 -3.60 3.20 7.12
C GLU A 43 -3.79 3.20 5.60
N MET A 44 -3.08 2.33 4.89
CA MET A 44 -3.15 2.24 3.44
C MET A 44 -4.19 1.22 2.96
N ALA A 45 -4.77 0.45 3.88
CA ALA A 45 -5.63 -0.70 3.57
C ALA A 45 -4.97 -1.72 2.60
N ILE A 46 -3.64 -1.81 2.58
CA ILE A 46 -2.87 -2.78 1.78
C ILE A 46 -2.54 -3.97 2.67
N ASN A 47 -2.55 -5.19 2.11
CA ASN A 47 -2.14 -6.37 2.86
C ASN A 47 -0.65 -6.27 3.28
N SER A 48 -0.34 -6.62 4.52
CA SER A 48 1.02 -6.65 5.06
C SER A 48 1.98 -7.46 4.18
N TYR A 49 1.51 -8.54 3.55
CA TYR A 49 2.32 -9.34 2.62
C TYR A 49 2.78 -8.53 1.39
N ASP A 50 1.86 -7.77 0.80
CA ASP A 50 2.13 -6.95 -0.39
C ASP A 50 3.08 -5.78 -0.05
N ILE A 51 2.95 -5.22 1.16
CA ILE A 51 3.87 -4.20 1.69
C ILE A 51 5.28 -4.79 1.85
N VAL A 52 5.40 -5.95 2.51
CA VAL A 52 6.69 -6.60 2.74
C VAL A 52 7.37 -6.95 1.42
N SER A 53 6.65 -7.59 0.50
CA SER A 53 7.21 -7.98 -0.80
C SER A 53 7.64 -6.76 -1.63
N THR A 54 6.88 -5.66 -1.59
CA THR A 54 7.25 -4.42 -2.29
C THR A 54 8.49 -3.78 -1.67
N LEU A 55 8.55 -3.66 -0.33
CA LEU A 55 9.73 -3.10 0.36
C LEU A 55 10.97 -3.98 0.20
N GLN A 56 10.82 -5.31 0.13
CA GLN A 56 11.91 -6.24 -0.21
C GLN A 56 12.41 -6.02 -1.62
N ALA A 57 11.52 -5.87 -2.61
CA ALA A 57 11.90 -5.57 -3.99
C ALA A 57 12.65 -4.24 -4.14
N LEU A 58 12.38 -3.26 -3.27
CA LEU A 58 13.10 -1.98 -3.19
C LEU A 58 14.41 -2.06 -2.39
N GLY A 59 14.72 -3.21 -1.78
CA GLY A 59 15.85 -3.36 -0.86
C GLY A 59 15.75 -2.46 0.38
N MET A 60 14.53 -2.09 0.77
CA MET A 60 14.18 -1.24 1.92
C MET A 60 13.60 -2.05 3.08
N MET A 61 13.70 -3.38 3.03
CA MET A 61 13.24 -4.29 4.08
C MET A 61 14.40 -5.12 4.60
N LYS A 62 14.54 -5.20 5.92
CA LYS A 62 15.49 -6.09 6.60
C LYS A 62 14.78 -6.88 7.70
N TYR A 63 15.12 -8.16 7.84
CA TYR A 63 14.68 -8.95 8.97
C TYR A 63 15.78 -8.97 10.04
N TRP A 64 15.43 -8.62 11.27
CA TRP A 64 16.38 -8.53 12.38
C TRP A 64 15.72 -8.93 13.70
N LYS A 65 16.31 -9.91 14.41
CA LYS A 65 15.83 -10.42 15.71
C LYS A 65 14.31 -10.69 15.74
N GLY A 66 13.78 -11.35 14.72
CA GLY A 66 12.35 -11.67 14.68
C GLY A 66 11.45 -10.55 14.16
N LYS A 67 12.00 -9.36 13.83
CA LYS A 67 11.24 -8.17 13.43
C LYS A 67 11.58 -7.73 12.01
N HIS A 68 10.57 -7.25 11.30
CA HIS A 68 10.74 -6.53 10.04
C HIS A 68 11.12 -5.08 10.32
N ILE A 69 12.25 -4.65 9.77
CA ILE A 69 12.78 -3.28 9.85
C ILE A 69 12.71 -2.66 8.46
N ILE A 70 12.11 -1.48 8.39
CA ILE A 70 12.05 -0.68 7.16
C ILE A 70 13.26 0.26 7.13
N LEU A 71 14.03 0.19 6.06
CA LEU A 71 15.19 1.04 5.81
C LEU A 71 14.80 2.16 4.86
N LYS A 72 14.81 3.41 5.35
CA LYS A 72 14.64 4.59 4.50
C LYS A 72 15.94 4.89 3.75
N LYS A 73 16.03 4.37 2.53
CA LYS A 73 17.04 4.70 1.54
C LYS A 73 16.75 6.06 0.91
N GLN A 74 17.58 7.06 1.20
CA GLN A 74 17.36 8.42 0.66
C GLN A 74 17.49 8.46 -0.85
N ASP A 75 18.42 7.70 -1.43
CA ASP A 75 18.60 7.52 -2.88
C ASP A 75 17.30 7.08 -3.57
N VAL A 76 16.62 6.09 -3.01
CA VAL A 76 15.34 5.59 -3.56
C VAL A 76 14.22 6.62 -3.44
N LEU A 77 14.20 7.40 -2.35
CA LEU A 77 13.19 8.43 -2.13
C LEU A 77 13.41 9.65 -3.04
N GLU A 78 14.66 10.06 -3.23
CA GLU A 78 15.05 11.14 -4.14
C GLU A 78 14.72 10.78 -5.59
N GLU A 79 15.12 9.58 -6.04
CA GLU A 79 14.78 9.07 -7.38
C GLU A 79 13.26 9.03 -7.60
N TYR A 80 12.51 8.61 -6.57
CA TYR A 80 11.05 8.63 -6.60
C TYR A 80 10.51 10.05 -6.79
N GLU A 81 11.00 11.02 -6.02
CA GLU A 81 10.54 12.40 -6.07
C GLU A 81 10.83 13.04 -7.43
N GLU A 82 12.02 12.82 -7.99
CA GLU A 82 12.38 13.25 -9.35
C GLU A 82 11.48 12.60 -10.41
N ARG A 83 11.18 11.30 -10.27
CA ARG A 83 10.28 10.61 -11.20
C ARG A 83 8.85 11.18 -11.13
N VAL A 84 8.36 11.51 -9.94
CA VAL A 84 7.06 12.16 -9.76
C VAL A 84 7.05 13.55 -10.39
N LYS A 85 8.11 14.34 -10.19
CA LYS A 85 8.29 15.66 -10.83
C LYS A 85 8.27 15.55 -12.37
N ARG A 86 8.94 14.55 -12.95
CA ARG A 86 8.97 14.31 -14.40
C ARG A 86 7.65 13.82 -14.98
N ARG A 87 6.92 12.96 -14.28
CA ARG A 87 5.63 12.40 -14.76
C ARG A 87 4.49 13.41 -14.81
N GLY A 88 4.62 14.54 -14.11
CA GLY A 88 3.55 15.55 -14.04
C GLY A 88 2.34 15.09 -13.23
N LYS A 89 1.20 15.75 -13.43
CA LYS A 89 -0.05 15.45 -12.70
C LYS A 89 -0.65 14.11 -13.15
N MET A 90 -0.53 13.09 -12.31
CA MET A 90 -1.36 11.88 -12.44
C MET A 90 -2.78 12.15 -11.92
N PRO A 91 -3.82 11.57 -12.54
CA PRO A 91 -5.17 11.59 -12.00
C PRO A 91 -5.15 11.00 -10.60
N LYS A 92 -5.60 11.79 -9.62
CA LYS A 92 -5.81 11.33 -8.24
C LYS A 92 -7.30 11.08 -8.06
N ILE A 93 -7.63 10.01 -7.35
CA ILE A 93 -9.02 9.74 -6.96
C ILE A 93 -9.38 10.75 -5.87
N ASP A 94 -10.41 11.55 -6.13
CA ASP A 94 -10.98 12.46 -5.14
C ASP A 94 -12.00 11.69 -4.29
N GLN A 95 -11.68 11.54 -3.00
CA GLN A 95 -12.55 10.83 -2.05
C GLN A 95 -13.89 11.55 -1.85
N SER A 96 -13.95 12.88 -2.02
CA SER A 96 -15.20 13.65 -1.88
C SER A 96 -16.24 13.33 -2.96
N CYS A 97 -15.77 12.83 -4.10
CA CYS A 97 -16.59 12.43 -5.23
C CYS A 97 -17.07 10.96 -5.15
N LEU A 98 -16.59 10.19 -4.16
CA LEU A 98 -16.98 8.79 -3.98
C LEU A 98 -18.27 8.70 -3.15
N LYS A 99 -19.40 8.49 -3.82
CA LYS A 99 -20.66 8.14 -3.16
C LYS A 99 -20.82 6.63 -3.13
N TRP A 100 -20.41 6.01 -2.02
CA TRP A 100 -20.50 4.57 -1.83
C TRP A 100 -20.85 4.21 -0.39
N THR A 101 -21.75 3.24 -0.22
CA THR A 101 -22.09 2.65 1.07
C THR A 101 -21.88 1.13 1.01
N PRO A 102 -21.32 0.52 2.06
CA PRO A 102 -21.10 -0.92 2.08
C PRO A 102 -22.43 -1.68 2.07
N PHE A 103 -22.46 -2.79 1.35
CA PHE A 103 -23.60 -3.70 1.38
C PHE A 103 -23.72 -4.32 2.78
N VAL A 104 -24.90 -4.19 3.38
CA VAL A 104 -25.23 -4.83 4.66
C VAL A 104 -26.07 -6.07 4.33
N PRO A 105 -25.56 -7.29 4.57
CA PRO A 105 -26.35 -8.49 4.35
C PRO A 105 -27.58 -8.48 5.28
N PRO A 106 -28.76 -8.93 4.79
CA PRO A 106 -29.95 -9.02 5.62
C PRO A 106 -29.70 -9.95 6.81
N ALA A 107 -30.18 -9.56 8.00
CA ALA A 107 -30.05 -10.36 9.20
C ALA A 107 -30.70 -11.74 9.00
N PRO A 108 -30.09 -12.84 9.48
CA PRO A 108 -30.72 -14.14 9.41
C PRO A 108 -32.04 -14.09 10.19
N SER A 109 -33.15 -14.42 9.53
CA SER A 109 -34.45 -14.55 10.15
C SER A 109 -34.37 -15.65 11.21
N THR A 110 -34.26 -15.27 12.48
CA THR A 110 -34.41 -16.19 13.61
C THR A 110 -35.81 -16.77 13.54
N PRO A 111 -36.00 -18.09 13.39
CA PRO A 111 -37.32 -18.67 13.50
C PRO A 111 -37.80 -18.49 14.94
N SER A 112 -38.90 -17.76 15.12
CA SER A 112 -39.60 -17.67 16.40
C SER A 112 -40.06 -19.07 16.81
N SER A 113 -39.60 -19.54 17.97
CA SER A 113 -40.17 -20.71 18.65
C SER A 113 -41.51 -20.37 19.29
#